data_AF-A0A6I3WW58-F1
#
_entry.id   AF-A0A6I3WW58-F1
#
_cell.length_a   1.000
_cell.length_b   1.000
_cell.length_c   1.000
_cell.angle_alpha   90.00
_cell.angle_beta   90.00
_cell.angle_gamma   90.00
#
_symmetry.space_group_name_H-M   'P 1'
#
loop_
_entity.id
_entity.type
_entity.pdbx_description
1 polymer ?
#
loop_
_entity_poly.entity_id
_entity_poly.type
_entity_poly.pdbx_seq_one_letter_code
_entity_poly.pdbx_strand_id
1 'polypeptide(L)'
;GHGTAVGIARLYSALTEPGRLLSPELLAEATHIQSEGHCPVLGEEATFGLGFKPTTARRPFGPHPDSFGHFGTGGALGFADPHERLSFGYVMNHVIPRWQSTRNRSLVDAAYASL
;
A
#
# COMPACT_ATOMS: atom_id res chain seq x y z
N GLY A 1 6.68 7.56 -12.49
CA GLY A 1 7.81 7.83 -11.58
C GLY A 1 8.81 6.69 -11.67
N HIS A 2 10.05 6.92 -11.23
CA HIS A 2 11.10 5.89 -11.17
C HIS A 2 11.53 5.71 -9.70
N GLY A 3 11.76 4.47 -9.27
CA GLY A 3 12.11 4.18 -7.88
C GLY A 3 12.54 2.73 -7.68
N THR A 4 13.14 2.45 -6.53
CA THR A 4 13.57 1.10 -6.13
C THR A 4 12.67 0.56 -5.02
N ALA A 5 12.61 -0.77 -4.87
CA ALA A 5 11.85 -1.42 -3.78
C ALA A 5 12.26 -0.87 -2.40
N VAL A 6 13.57 -0.76 -2.15
CA VAL A 6 14.12 -0.22 -0.90
C VAL A 6 13.73 1.25 -0.72
N GLY A 7 13.74 2.05 -1.78
CA GLY A 7 13.30 3.45 -1.73
C GLY A 7 11.83 3.59 -1.33
N ILE A 8 10.96 2.76 -1.91
CA ILE A 8 9.53 2.71 -1.57
C ILE A 8 9.33 2.27 -0.12
N ALA A 9 9.97 1.17 0.31
CA ALA A 9 9.85 0.69 1.68
C ALA A 9 10.32 1.73 2.71
N ARG A 10 11.43 2.44 2.42
CA ARG A 10 11.93 3.54 3.28
C ARG A 10 10.99 4.73 3.32
N LEU A 11 10.34 5.07 2.21
CA LEU A 11 9.33 6.14 2.18
C LEU A 11 8.14 5.78 3.07
N TYR A 12 7.61 4.57 2.96
CA TYR A 12 6.50 4.10 3.81
C TYR A 12 6.90 4.04 5.29
N SER A 13 8.12 3.60 5.61
CA SER A 13 8.66 3.65 6.98
C SER A 13 8.67 5.08 7.51
N ALA A 14 9.16 6.02 6.70
CA ALA A 14 9.24 7.43 7.06
C ALA A 14 7.87 8.08 7.28
N LEU A 15 6.83 7.62 6.60
CA LEU A 15 5.45 8.08 6.82
C LEU A 15 4.90 7.64 8.17
N THR A 16 5.23 6.42 8.60
CA THR A 16 4.80 5.87 9.90
C THR A 16 5.61 6.36 11.09
N GLU A 17 6.77 6.98 10.86
CA GLU A 17 7.59 7.60 11.89
C GLU A 17 6.98 8.96 12.32
N PRO A 18 6.45 9.10 13.55
CA PRO A 18 5.73 10.30 13.98
C PRO A 18 6.55 11.58 13.81
N GLY A 19 6.02 12.54 13.05
CA GLY A 19 6.64 13.86 12.89
C GLY A 19 7.84 13.89 11.95
N ARG A 20 8.24 12.77 11.34
CA ARG A 20 9.34 12.78 10.35
C ARG A 20 8.91 13.38 9.02
N LEU A 21 7.80 12.89 8.46
CA LEU A 21 7.21 13.41 7.22
C LEU A 21 5.84 14.03 7.45
N LEU A 22 5.00 13.37 8.24
CA LEU A 22 3.64 13.81 8.57
C LEU A 22 3.46 13.78 10.10
N SER A 23 2.56 14.61 10.61
CA SER A 23 2.07 14.42 11.97
C SER A 23 1.20 13.15 12.04
N PRO A 24 1.07 12.51 13.20
CA PRO A 24 0.18 11.35 13.37
C PRO A 24 -1.26 11.64 12.94
N GLU A 25 -1.77 12.84 13.24
CA GLU A 25 -3.13 13.26 12.90
C GLU A 25 -3.31 13.39 11.38
N LEU A 26 -2.33 13.98 10.70
CA LEU A 26 -2.37 14.13 9.25
C LEU A 26 -2.21 12.78 8.54
N LEU A 27 -1.38 11.88 9.07
CA LEU A 27 -1.28 10.53 8.53
C LEU A 27 -2.62 9.80 8.65
N ALA A 28 -3.22 9.81 9.85
CA ALA A 28 -4.51 9.17 10.10
C ALA A 28 -5.60 9.69 9.14
N GLU A 29 -5.68 11.01 8.95
CA GLU A 29 -6.62 11.62 8.00
C GLU A 29 -6.34 11.22 6.55
N ALA A 30 -5.06 11.20 6.15
CA ALA A 30 -4.67 10.85 4.80
C ALA A 30 -4.92 9.38 4.45
N THR A 31 -4.89 8.49 5.44
CA THR A 31 -5.12 7.05 5.30
C THR A 31 -6.55 6.63 5.59
N HIS A 32 -7.37 7.51 6.15
CA HIS A 32 -8.80 7.28 6.33
C HIS A 32 -9.55 7.25 4.98
N ILE A 33 -10.71 6.60 4.93
CA ILE A 33 -11.55 6.56 3.74
C ILE A 33 -12.15 7.95 3.49
N GLN A 34 -11.82 8.54 2.34
CA GLN A 34 -12.32 9.85 1.90
C GLN A 34 -13.31 9.71 0.73
N SER A 35 -13.17 8.63 -0.05
CA SER A 35 -14.05 8.31 -1.17
C SER A 35 -14.18 6.80 -1.29
N GLU A 36 -15.41 6.34 -1.46
CA GLU A 36 -15.75 4.94 -1.68
C GLU A 36 -16.91 4.84 -2.68
N GLY A 37 -16.80 3.88 -3.61
CA GLY A 37 -17.84 3.56 -4.57
C GLY A 37 -17.31 3.22 -5.95
N HIS A 38 -18.21 3.13 -6.92
CA HIS A 38 -17.87 2.78 -8.29
C HIS A 38 -17.00 3.85 -8.96
N CYS A 39 -15.80 3.48 -9.39
CA CYS A 39 -14.93 4.35 -10.15
C CYS A 39 -15.12 4.11 -11.66
N PRO A 40 -15.68 5.06 -12.44
CA PRO A 40 -15.93 4.85 -13.86
C PRO A 40 -14.66 4.74 -14.71
N VAL A 41 -13.52 5.24 -14.20
CA VAL A 41 -12.23 5.14 -14.88
C VAL A 41 -11.61 3.76 -14.69
N LEU A 42 -11.75 3.16 -13.51
CA LEU A 42 -11.25 1.82 -13.22
C LEU A 42 -12.25 0.72 -13.57
N GLY A 43 -13.54 1.07 -13.74
CA GLY A 43 -14.63 0.16 -14.03
C GLY A 43 -14.98 -0.78 -12.86
N GLU A 44 -14.65 -0.39 -11.63
CA GLU A 44 -14.79 -1.22 -10.43
C GLU A 44 -14.96 -0.37 -9.18
N GLU A 45 -15.45 -0.97 -8.09
CA GLU A 45 -15.45 -0.34 -6.77
C GLU A 45 -14.03 0.06 -6.34
N ALA A 46 -13.88 1.27 -5.83
CA ALA A 46 -12.61 1.79 -5.35
C ALA A 46 -12.80 2.60 -4.07
N THR A 47 -11.92 2.32 -3.12
CA THR A 47 -11.77 3.08 -1.88
C THR A 47 -10.46 3.88 -1.96
N PHE A 48 -10.47 5.13 -1.52
CA PHE A 48 -9.31 6.03 -1.50
C PHE A 48 -9.33 6.92 -0.26
N GLY A 49 -8.14 7.16 0.29
CA GLY A 49 -7.86 8.28 1.19
C GLY A 49 -7.26 9.46 0.42
N LEU A 50 -6.51 10.32 1.11
CA LEU A 50 -5.82 11.46 0.49
C LEU A 50 -4.48 11.01 -0.12
N GLY A 51 -4.55 10.46 -1.33
CA GLY A 51 -3.37 9.99 -2.08
C GLY A 51 -2.96 8.54 -1.77
N PHE A 52 -3.46 7.96 -0.68
CA PHE A 52 -3.25 6.55 -0.34
C PHE A 52 -4.50 5.70 -0.62
N LYS A 53 -4.29 4.39 -0.78
CA LYS A 53 -5.34 3.38 -0.71
C LYS A 53 -5.36 2.81 0.71
N PRO A 54 -6.50 2.87 1.42
CA PRO A 54 -6.73 2.05 2.59
C PRO A 54 -6.77 0.57 2.19
N THR A 55 -6.37 -0.32 3.08
CA THR A 55 -6.57 -1.76 2.90
C THR A 55 -8.07 -2.08 2.83
N THR A 56 -8.44 -3.04 1.99
CA THR A 56 -9.83 -3.50 1.88
C THR A 56 -9.83 -5.01 1.72
N ALA A 57 -10.96 -5.67 2.01
CA ALA A 57 -11.08 -7.12 1.82
C ALA A 57 -10.73 -7.58 0.38
N ARG A 58 -11.02 -6.75 -0.63
CA ARG A 58 -10.68 -7.05 -2.03
C ARG A 58 -9.21 -6.79 -2.35
N ARG A 59 -8.57 -5.86 -1.66
CA ARG A 59 -7.19 -5.41 -1.88
C ARG A 59 -6.46 -5.26 -0.54
N PRO A 60 -6.12 -6.37 0.11
CA PRO A 60 -5.47 -6.33 1.40
C PRO A 60 -4.01 -5.89 1.26
N PHE A 61 -3.56 -5.04 2.18
CA PHE A 61 -2.16 -4.74 2.46
C PHE A 61 -1.77 -5.44 3.76
N GLY A 62 -1.49 -6.74 3.68
CA GLY A 62 -1.31 -7.55 4.89
C GLY A 62 -2.62 -7.83 5.65
N PRO A 63 -2.54 -8.31 6.90
CA PRO A 63 -3.70 -8.76 7.67
C PRO A 63 -4.39 -7.65 8.47
N HIS A 64 -3.73 -6.51 8.73
CA HIS A 64 -4.26 -5.47 9.62
C HIS A 64 -5.08 -4.41 8.88
N PRO A 65 -6.21 -3.95 9.46
CA PRO A 65 -7.15 -3.03 8.82
C PRO A 65 -6.62 -1.59 8.70
N ASP A 66 -5.57 -1.23 9.43
CA ASP A 66 -5.00 0.12 9.42
C ASP A 66 -3.86 0.28 8.40
N SER A 67 -3.60 -0.78 7.62
CA SER A 67 -2.58 -0.76 6.58
C SER A 67 -3.02 0.08 5.39
N PHE A 68 -2.07 0.79 4.79
CA PHE A 68 -2.33 1.70 3.68
C PHE A 68 -1.18 1.68 2.68
N GLY A 69 -1.48 1.93 1.40
CA GLY A 69 -0.47 1.88 0.36
C GLY A 69 -0.97 2.23 -1.01
N HIS A 70 -0.37 1.63 -2.04
CA HIS A 70 -0.87 1.70 -3.40
C HIS A 70 -0.33 0.55 -4.26
N PHE A 71 -1.19 -0.01 -5.12
CA PHE A 71 -0.78 -0.92 -6.20
C PHE A 71 -0.43 -0.14 -7.46
N GLY A 72 0.63 -0.53 -8.15
CA GLY A 72 0.99 -0.04 -9.47
C GLY A 72 0.66 -1.05 -10.57
N THR A 73 0.44 -0.53 -11.78
CA THR A 73 0.26 -1.35 -12.99
C THR A 73 1.41 -2.36 -13.13
N GLY A 74 1.09 -3.61 -13.46
CA GLY A 74 2.09 -4.67 -13.59
C GLY A 74 2.40 -5.44 -12.31
N GLY A 75 1.88 -4.98 -11.16
CA GLY A 75 2.04 -5.65 -9.87
C GLY A 75 2.99 -4.97 -8.90
N ALA A 76 3.48 -3.76 -9.19
CA ALA A 76 4.28 -3.00 -8.24
C ALA A 76 3.43 -2.70 -6.99
N LEU A 77 4.07 -2.65 -5.84
CA LEU A 77 3.36 -2.48 -4.57
C LEU A 77 4.24 -1.72 -3.59
N GLY A 78 3.67 -0.74 -2.92
CA GLY A 78 4.23 -0.16 -1.71
C GLY A 78 3.13 0.05 -0.69
N PHE A 79 3.40 -0.29 0.57
CA PHE A 79 2.47 -0.06 1.68
C PHE A 79 3.20 -0.02 3.01
N ALA A 80 2.50 0.46 4.04
CA ALA A 80 2.87 0.33 5.44
C ALA A 80 1.77 -0.36 6.23
N ASP A 81 2.17 -1.11 7.24
CA ASP A 81 1.32 -1.65 8.29
C ASP A 81 1.82 -1.10 9.63
N PRO A 82 1.14 -0.07 10.18
CA PRO A 82 1.51 0.52 11.46
C PRO A 82 1.45 -0.44 12.64
N HIS A 83 0.60 -1.47 12.59
CA HIS A 83 0.43 -2.45 13.68
C HIS A 83 1.69 -3.29 13.85
N GLU A 84 2.18 -3.88 12.76
CA GLU A 84 3.42 -4.67 12.76
C GLU A 84 4.69 -3.84 12.64
N ARG A 85 4.56 -2.52 12.48
CA ARG A 85 5.68 -1.61 12.16
C ARG A 85 6.45 -2.07 10.93
N LEU A 86 5.71 -2.59 9.94
CA LEU A 86 6.25 -3.12 8.70
C LEU A 86 6.05 -2.11 7.57
N SER A 87 7.06 -1.95 6.72
CA SER A 87 6.93 -1.22 5.46
C SER A 87 7.49 -2.06 4.33
N PHE A 88 6.75 -2.10 3.22
CA PHE A 88 7.03 -3.03 2.13
C PHE A 88 7.12 -2.29 0.80
N GLY A 89 8.04 -2.76 -0.05
CA GLY A 89 8.21 -2.27 -1.40
C GLY A 89 8.53 -3.41 -2.34
N TYR A 90 7.78 -3.52 -3.44
CA TYR A 90 8.00 -4.45 -4.52
C TYR A 90 7.95 -3.69 -5.86
N VAL A 91 9.04 -3.81 -6.62
CA VAL A 91 9.17 -3.23 -7.97
C VAL A 91 9.63 -4.30 -8.93
N MET A 92 9.19 -4.20 -10.18
CA MET A 92 9.51 -5.16 -11.23
C MET A 92 9.49 -4.46 -12.60
N ASN A 93 10.20 -5.02 -13.57
CA ASN A 93 10.20 -4.57 -14.96
C ASN A 93 9.36 -5.46 -15.88
N HIS A 94 8.98 -6.67 -15.45
CA HIS A 94 8.06 -7.53 -16.19
C HIS A 94 6.61 -7.27 -15.76
N VAL A 95 5.89 -6.53 -16.61
CA VAL A 95 4.52 -6.07 -16.42
C VAL A 95 3.52 -7.17 -16.81
N ILE A 96 2.55 -7.44 -15.94
CA ILE A 96 1.38 -8.28 -16.23
C ILE A 96 0.11 -7.41 -16.27
N PRO A 97 -0.96 -7.80 -16.98
CA PRO A 97 -2.19 -7.00 -17.09
C PRO A 97 -3.08 -7.10 -15.84
N ARG A 98 -2.49 -7.04 -14.63
CA ARG A 98 -3.18 -7.11 -13.33
C ARG A 98 -2.44 -6.26 -12.29
N TRP A 99 -3.18 -5.75 -11.30
CA TRP A 99 -2.62 -5.06 -10.12
C TRP A 99 -2.12 -6.06 -9.06
N GLN A 100 -2.80 -7.21 -8.91
CA GLN A 100 -2.34 -8.29 -8.04
C GLN A 100 -1.48 -9.26 -8.85
N SER A 101 -0.27 -9.51 -8.37
CA SER A 101 0.65 -10.49 -8.93
C SER A 101 0.83 -11.59 -7.89
N THR A 102 0.79 -12.87 -8.28
CA THR A 102 1.17 -13.97 -7.37
C THR A 102 2.53 -13.72 -6.72
N ARG A 103 3.46 -13.11 -7.47
CA ARG A 103 4.77 -12.66 -6.98
C ARG A 103 4.70 -11.72 -5.78
N ASN A 104 3.91 -10.65 -5.84
CA ASN A 104 3.87 -9.68 -4.73
C ASN A 104 3.12 -10.27 -3.53
N ARG A 105 2.05 -11.02 -3.76
CA ARG A 105 1.30 -11.72 -2.70
C ARG A 105 2.18 -12.69 -1.95
N SER A 106 2.89 -13.58 -2.64
CA SER A 106 3.78 -14.55 -1.99
C SER A 106 4.90 -13.90 -1.16
N LEU A 107 5.41 -12.74 -1.60
CA LEU A 107 6.40 -11.99 -0.82
C LEU A 107 5.80 -11.33 0.42
N VAL A 108 4.58 -10.79 0.31
CA VAL A 108 3.84 -10.24 1.45
C VAL A 108 3.55 -11.35 2.46
N ASP A 109 3.01 -12.48 2.00
CA ASP A 109 2.71 -13.64 2.86
C ASP A 109 3.97 -14.13 3.60
N ALA A 110 5.10 -14.24 2.89
CA ALA A 110 6.37 -14.65 3.48
C ALA A 110 6.93 -13.62 4.49
N ALA A 111 6.75 -12.31 4.22
CA ALA A 111 7.17 -11.26 5.14
C ALA A 111 6.40 -11.35 6.45
N TYR A 112 5.07 -11.48 6.40
CA TYR A 112 4.23 -11.61 7.60
C TYR A 112 4.44 -12.92 8.34
N ALA A 113 4.71 -14.02 7.64
CA ALA A 113 5.03 -15.31 8.26
C ALA A 113 6.38 -15.31 9.02
N SER A 114 7.20 -14.27 8.84
CA SER A 114 8.53 -14.14 9.45
C SER A 114 8.58 -13.12 10.59
N LEU A 115 7.44 -12.56 11.00
CA LEU A 115 7.32 -11.61 12.11
C LEU A 115 7.21 -12.31 13.46
#